data_AF-A0A924C6R8-F1
#
_entry.id   AF-A0A924C6R8-F1
#
_cell.length_a   1.000
_cell.length_b   1.000
_cell.length_c   1.000
_cell.angle_alpha   90.00
_cell.angle_beta   90.00
_cell.angle_gamma   90.00
#
_symmetry.space_group_name_H-M   'P 1'
#
loop_
_entity.id
_entity.type
_entity.pdbx_description
1 polymer ?
#
loop_
_entity_poly.entity_id
_entity_poly.type
_entity_poly.pdbx_seq_one_letter_code
_entity_poly.pdbx_strand_id
1 'polypeptide(L)'
;MAGMVRWLEDLSGKVADLLIQCRGCGHDRTIPIGQALDIFNRHRWSTDWWLAHRRFRCRKCGSKDIKLDADFYGHAIRRQRRPPVLTAVEETLRPGLRPPPPGVPLAE
;
A
#
# COMPACT_ATOMS: atom_id res chain seq x y z
N MET A 1 14.09 0.96 -18.36
CA MET A 1 13.40 -0.28 -17.92
C MET A 1 13.98 -0.69 -16.58
N ALA A 2 13.19 -0.72 -15.50
CA ALA A 2 13.68 -1.09 -14.18
C ALA A 2 14.08 -2.58 -14.21
N GLY A 3 15.39 -2.86 -14.24
CA GLY A 3 15.91 -4.23 -14.31
C GLY A 3 15.36 -5.10 -13.19
N MET A 4 15.16 -6.38 -13.48
CA MET A 4 14.68 -7.39 -12.53
C MET A 4 15.51 -7.34 -11.25
N VAL A 5 14.86 -7.22 -10.09
CA VAL A 5 15.54 -7.23 -8.79
C VAL A 5 15.98 -8.68 -8.53
N ARG A 6 17.29 -8.92 -8.48
CA ARG A 6 17.87 -10.25 -8.22
C ARG A 6 18.30 -10.37 -6.77
N TRP A 7 18.71 -9.26 -6.17
CA TRP A 7 19.19 -9.17 -4.79
C TRP A 7 18.45 -8.08 -4.05
N LEU A 8 18.27 -8.23 -2.73
CA LEU A 8 17.75 -7.15 -1.89
C LEU A 8 18.61 -5.87 -2.02
N GLU A 9 19.92 -6.02 -2.20
CA GLU A 9 20.86 -4.91 -2.36
C GLU A 9 20.57 -4.05 -3.61
N ASP A 10 19.96 -4.63 -4.65
CA ASP A 10 19.55 -3.88 -5.85
C ASP A 10 18.51 -2.80 -5.50
N LEU A 11 17.73 -2.98 -4.43
CA LEU A 11 16.80 -1.95 -3.94
C LEU A 11 17.54 -0.75 -3.38
N SER A 12 18.67 -0.98 -2.69
CA SER A 12 19.50 0.10 -2.16
C SER A 12 20.10 0.94 -3.29
N GLY A 13 20.62 0.30 -4.34
CA GLY A 13 21.14 1.01 -5.52
C GLY A 13 20.07 1.82 -6.28
N LYS A 14 18.80 1.46 -6.09
CA LYS A 14 17.65 2.12 -6.70
C LYS A 14 16.95 3.13 -5.78
N VAL A 15 17.47 3.35 -4.57
CA VAL A 15 16.86 4.23 -3.55
C VAL A 15 15.39 3.83 -3.30
N ALA A 16 15.14 2.52 -3.21
CA ALA A 16 13.81 1.95 -2.99
C ALA A 16 13.78 1.17 -1.67
N ASP A 17 12.64 1.22 -1.00
CA ASP A 17 12.36 0.43 0.19
C ASP A 17 11.71 -0.91 -0.17
N LEU A 18 11.72 -1.84 0.78
CA LEU A 18 11.13 -3.16 0.61
C LEU A 18 9.65 -3.13 0.97
N LEU A 19 8.77 -3.33 -0.02
CA LEU A 19 7.34 -3.49 0.19
C LEU A 19 6.99 -4.98 0.34
N ILE A 20 6.28 -5.32 1.42
CA ILE A 20 5.81 -6.67 1.71
C ILE A 20 4.28 -6.65 1.71
N GLN A 21 3.67 -7.28 0.72
CA GLN A 21 2.22 -7.38 0.58
C GLN A 21 1.75 -8.80 0.92
N CYS A 22 0.80 -8.96 1.84
CA CYS A 22 0.16 -10.23 2.10
C CYS A 22 -1.04 -10.43 1.18
N ARG A 23 -1.02 -11.48 0.37
CA ARG A 23 -2.14 -11.85 -0.52
C ARG A 23 -3.31 -12.48 0.23
N GLY A 24 -3.03 -13.15 1.35
CA GLY A 24 -4.07 -13.78 2.15
C GLY A 24 -5.01 -12.82 2.92
N CYS A 25 -4.53 -11.64 3.33
CA CYS A 25 -5.35 -10.68 4.09
C CYS A 25 -5.32 -9.24 3.56
N GLY A 26 -4.62 -8.99 2.45
CA GLY A 26 -4.46 -7.66 1.86
C GLY A 26 -3.65 -6.66 2.69
N HIS A 27 -3.04 -7.10 3.80
CA HIS A 27 -2.18 -6.24 4.62
C HIS A 27 -0.82 -6.06 3.95
N ASP A 28 -0.35 -4.82 3.85
CA ASP A 28 1.00 -4.51 3.39
C ASP A 28 1.76 -3.66 4.40
N ARG A 29 3.08 -3.73 4.29
CA ARG A 29 4.01 -2.90 5.06
C ARG A 29 5.25 -2.62 4.23
N THR A 30 5.80 -1.42 4.41
CA THR A 30 7.11 -1.05 3.87
C THR A 30 8.16 -1.16 4.98
N ILE A 31 9.32 -1.71 4.65
CA ILE A 31 10.48 -1.77 5.53
C ILE A 31 11.63 -1.00 4.84
N PRO A 32 12.29 -0.06 5.53
CA PRO A 32 13.46 0.61 4.99
C PRO A 32 14.51 -0.39 4.55
N ILE A 33 15.06 -0.23 3.33
CA ILE A 33 15.99 -1.25 2.80
C ILE A 33 17.20 -1.47 3.71
N GLY A 34 17.73 -0.40 4.31
CA GLY A 34 18.84 -0.50 5.27
C GLY A 34 18.51 -1.38 6.49
N GLN A 35 17.27 -1.30 7.00
CA GLN A 35 16.81 -2.15 8.10
C GLN A 35 16.63 -3.60 7.65
N ALA A 36 16.13 -3.83 6.43
CA ALA A 36 15.99 -5.19 5.90
C ALA A 36 17.35 -5.87 5.72
N LEU A 37 18.33 -5.18 5.14
CA LEU A 37 19.68 -5.70 4.93
C LEU A 37 20.39 -6.00 6.26
N ASP A 38 20.26 -5.11 7.24
CA ASP A 38 20.83 -5.30 8.57
C ASP A 38 20.27 -6.55 9.27
N ILE A 39 18.95 -6.80 9.21
CA ILE A 39 18.35 -8.03 9.74
C ILE A 39 18.93 -9.27 9.04
N PHE A 40 19.02 -9.24 7.71
CA PHE A 40 19.55 -10.36 6.94
C PHE A 40 21.01 -10.63 7.27
N ASN A 41 21.82 -9.59 7.41
CA ASN A 41 23.23 -9.69 7.78
C ASN A 41 23.40 -10.27 9.20
N ARG A 42 22.66 -9.75 10.19
CA ARG A 42 22.71 -10.25 11.58
C ARG A 42 22.38 -11.75 11.68
N HIS A 43 21.42 -12.22 10.89
CA HIS A 43 21.03 -13.63 10.88
C HIS A 43 21.82 -14.48 9.87
N ARG A 44 22.81 -13.90 9.16
CA ARG A 44 23.57 -14.55 8.08
C ARG A 44 22.66 -15.21 7.03
N TRP A 45 21.58 -14.53 6.68
CA TRP A 45 20.66 -14.98 5.63
C TRP A 45 21.10 -14.47 4.26
N SER A 46 20.82 -15.26 3.22
CA SER A 46 21.06 -14.84 1.84
C SER A 46 20.18 -13.66 1.45
N THR A 47 20.76 -12.66 0.81
CA THR A 47 20.09 -11.49 0.23
C THR A 47 19.48 -11.75 -1.14
N ASP A 48 19.64 -12.96 -1.69
CA ASP A 48 18.96 -13.40 -2.91
C ASP A 48 17.45 -13.20 -2.79
N TRP A 49 16.85 -12.60 -3.82
CA TRP A 49 15.45 -12.17 -3.80
C TRP A 49 14.48 -13.33 -3.55
N TRP A 50 14.73 -14.48 -4.16
CA TRP A 50 13.85 -15.65 -4.04
C TRP A 50 13.96 -16.32 -2.67
N LEU A 51 15.17 -16.36 -2.10
CA LEU A 51 15.39 -16.84 -0.73
C LEU A 51 14.85 -15.87 0.31
N ALA A 52 15.00 -14.56 0.10
CA ALA A 52 14.47 -13.51 0.96
C ALA A 52 12.94 -13.60 1.06
N HIS A 53 12.25 -13.88 -0.05
CA HIS A 53 10.81 -14.10 -0.09
C HIS A 53 10.32 -15.14 0.93
N ARG A 54 11.10 -16.19 1.17
CA ARG A 54 10.72 -17.28 2.08
C ARG A 54 10.86 -16.91 3.56
N ARG A 55 11.55 -15.81 3.88
CA ARG A 55 11.82 -15.38 5.26
C ARG A 55 10.72 -14.53 5.86
N PHE A 56 9.95 -13.85 5.01
CA PHE A 56 8.90 -12.97 5.47
C PHE A 56 7.59 -13.72 5.67
N ARG A 57 6.82 -13.28 6.66
CA ARG A 57 5.44 -13.70 6.91
C ARG A 57 4.60 -12.48 7.19
N CYS A 58 3.31 -12.58 6.94
CA CYS A 58 2.38 -11.52 7.31
C CYS A 58 2.36 -11.36 8.83
N ARG A 59 2.57 -10.12 9.32
CA ARG A 59 2.47 -9.83 10.76
C ARG A 59 1.04 -9.91 11.30
N LYS A 60 0.03 -9.69 10.45
CA LYS A 60 -1.38 -9.67 10.86
C LYS A 60 -1.99 -11.06 10.94
N CYS A 61 -1.82 -11.88 9.89
CA CYS A 61 -2.45 -13.20 9.80
C CYS A 61 -1.46 -14.38 9.82
N GLY A 62 -0.15 -14.13 9.87
CA GLY A 62 0.87 -15.19 9.87
C GLY A 62 1.09 -15.90 8.52
N SER A 63 0.31 -15.57 7.49
CA SER A 63 0.39 -16.21 6.18
C SER A 63 1.78 -16.08 5.53
N LYS A 64 2.20 -17.13 4.83
CA LYS A 64 3.41 -17.18 3.99
C LYS A 64 3.14 -16.73 2.56
N ASP A 65 1.87 -16.53 2.18
CA ASP A 65 1.50 -16.03 0.87
C ASP A 65 1.65 -14.51 0.83
N ILE A 66 2.89 -14.10 0.60
CA ILE A 66 3.32 -12.72 0.51
C ILE A 66 3.90 -12.44 -0.87
N LYS A 67 3.98 -11.17 -1.24
CA LYS A 67 4.66 -10.66 -2.42
C LYS A 67 5.66 -9.59 -1.96
N LEU A 68 6.89 -9.69 -2.45
CA LEU A 68 7.90 -8.64 -2.30
C LEU A 68 7.87 -7.71 -3.52
N ASP A 69 7.95 -6.41 -3.27
CA ASP A 69 7.96 -5.38 -4.31
C ASP A 69 8.90 -4.24 -3.91
N ALA A 70 9.21 -3.36 -4.86
CA ALA A 70 10.10 -2.22 -4.66
C ALA A 70 9.27 -0.94 -4.49
N ASP A 71 9.50 -0.22 -3.39
CA ASP A 71 8.80 1.01 -3.08
C ASP A 71 9.71 2.22 -3.21
N PHE A 72 9.62 2.91 -4.34
CA PHE A 72 10.47 4.05 -4.67
C PHE A 72 10.00 5.38 -4.07
N TYR A 73 8.79 5.44 -3.50
CA TYR A 73 8.13 6.72 -3.16
C TYR A 73 7.49 6.75 -1.77
N GLY A 74 7.77 5.76 -0.91
CA GLY A 74 7.10 5.63 0.36
C GLY A 74 5.60 5.36 0.16
N HIS A 75 5.24 4.11 -0.13
CA HIS A 75 3.89 3.57 -0.21
C HIS A 75 3.03 3.98 1.01
N ALA A 76 3.66 4.22 2.16
CA ALA A 76 3.03 4.82 3.35
C ALA A 76 2.44 6.24 3.08
N ILE A 77 3.15 7.10 2.34
CA ILE A 77 2.69 8.44 1.97
C ILE A 77 1.54 8.34 0.95
N ARG A 78 1.59 7.37 0.03
CA ARG A 78 0.49 7.14 -0.94
C ARG A 78 -0.79 6.63 -0.29
N ARG A 79 -0.72 5.79 0.77
CA ARG A 79 -1.89 5.38 1.55
C ARG A 79 -2.52 6.56 2.31
N GLN A 80 -1.72 7.50 2.85
CA GLN A 80 -2.25 8.70 3.50
C GLN A 80 -2.94 9.65 2.51
N ARG A 81 -2.49 9.70 1.25
CA ARG A 81 -3.14 10.48 0.18
C ARG A 81 -4.25 9.73 -0.56
N ARG A 82 -4.68 8.56 -0.10
CA ARG A 82 -5.91 7.95 -0.60
C ARG A 82 -7.05 8.50 0.25
N PRO A 83 -7.81 9.52 -0.21
CA PRO A 83 -9.01 9.92 0.50
C PRO A 83 -9.93 8.69 0.65
N PRO A 84 -10.60 8.52 1.80
CA PRO A 84 -11.61 7.47 1.98
C PRO A 84 -12.85 7.80 1.14
N VAL A 85 -12.74 7.65 -0.17
CA VAL A 85 -13.83 7.76 -1.15
C VAL A 85 -13.48 6.65 -2.14
N LEU A 86 -14.01 5.45 -2.05
CA LEU A 86 -15.38 5.09 -2.45
C LEU A 86 -15.73 3.77 -1.76
N THR A 87 -16.33 3.84 -0.58
CA THR A 87 -17.07 2.70 -0.04
C THR A 87 -18.40 3.26 0.44
N ALA A 88 -19.47 2.76 -0.17
CA ALA A 88 -20.88 3.03 0.13
C ALA A 88 -21.38 4.47 -0.12
N VAL A 89 -21.78 4.73 -1.35
CA VAL A 89 -23.06 5.40 -1.57
C VAL A 89 -23.85 4.49 -2.51
N GLU A 90 -24.55 3.51 -1.95
CA GLU A 90 -25.76 3.01 -2.59
C GLU A 90 -26.68 4.22 -2.69
N GLU A 91 -26.75 4.79 -3.88
CA GLU A 91 -27.62 5.90 -4.25
C GLU A 91 -29.06 5.40 -4.11
N THR A 92 -29.59 5.51 -2.89
CA THR A 92 -31.02 5.36 -2.64
C THR A 92 -31.67 6.61 -3.21
N LEU A 93 -31.97 6.58 -4.51
CA LEU A 93 -32.84 7.54 -5.18
C LEU A 93 -34.17 7.61 -4.43
N ARG A 94 -34.33 8.63 -3.56
CA ARG A 94 -35.66 9.09 -3.15
C ARG A 94 -36.10 10.15 -4.17
N PRO A 95 -37.21 9.93 -4.89
CA PRO A 95 -37.72 10.92 -5.81
C PRO A 95 -38.49 11.99 -5.02
N GLY A 96 -38.27 13.24 -5.41
CA GLY A 96 -39.14 14.34 -5.03
C GLY A 96 -38.58 15.21 -3.92
N LEU A 97 -38.05 16.36 -4.33
CA LEU A 97 -38.49 17.67 -3.89
C LEU A 97 -37.90 18.66 -4.92
N ARG A 98 -38.76 19.16 -5.82
CA ARG A 98 -38.39 20.23 -6.76
C ARG A 98 -38.12 21.50 -5.95
N PRO A 99 -37.11 22.31 -6.29
CA PRO A 99 -37.00 23.65 -5.70
C PRO A 99 -38.17 24.52 -6.14
N PRO A 100 -38.70 25.41 -5.28
CA PRO A 100 -39.76 26.34 -5.68
C PRO A 100 -39.23 27.39 -6.67
N PRO A 101 -40.07 27.91 -7.57
CA PRO A 101 -39.66 28.93 -8.54
C PRO A 101 -39.43 30.30 -7.85
N PRO A 102 -38.55 31.15 -8.40
CA PRO A 102 -38.26 32.46 -7.82
C PRO A 102 -39.36 33.46 -8.21
N GLY A 103 -39.92 34.16 -7.21
CA GLY A 103 -40.80 35.31 -7.48
C GLY A 103 -41.92 35.55 -6.47
N VAL A 104 -41.61 35.77 -5.19
CA VAL A 104 -42.57 36.38 -4.26
C VAL A 104 -41.90 37.57 -3.57
N PRO A 105 -42.44 38.79 -3.69
CA PRO A 105 -41.93 39.95 -2.97
C PRO A 105 -42.31 39.87 -1.50
N LEU A 106 -41.34 40.12 -0.61
CA LEU A 106 -41.59 40.37 0.81
C LEU A 106 -42.26 41.74 0.94
N ALA A 107 -43.57 41.75 1.14
CA ALA A 107 -44.30 42.88 1.67
C ALA A 107 -44.56 42.62 3.15
N GLU A 108 -43.90 43.39 4.02
CA GLU A 108 -44.46 44.25 5.08
C GLU A 108 -43.32 44.80 5.94
#